data_AF-A0AAN1Y1H2-F1
#
_entry.id   AF-A0AAN1Y1H2-F1
#
_cell.length_a   1.000
_cell.length_b   1.000
_cell.length_c   1.000
_cell.angle_alpha   90.00
_cell.angle_beta   90.00
_cell.angle_gamma   90.00
#
_symmetry.space_group_name_H-M   'P 1'
#
loop_
_entity.id
_entity.type
_entity.pdbx_description
1 polymer ?
#
loop_
_entity_poly.entity_id
_entity_poly.type
_entity_poly.pdbx_seq_one_letter_code
_entity_poly.pdbx_strand_id
1 'polypeptide(L)'
;MLKKLPFIIPLLALIALLVWWFTPHYTKEDEAYYRAVFCVIDHDDSRQFLDDMQNIVEGGNSDYALHKAHYLPALGQRMLDTWHQLSPQEQQTLRQDRQRCGEILRAKQQGE
;
A
#
# COMPACT_ATOMS: atom_id res chain seq x y z
N MET A 1 35.82 -26.18 3.57
CA MET A 1 34.92 -25.49 2.62
C MET A 1 34.84 -23.95 2.84
N LEU A 2 35.77 -23.33 3.57
CA LEU A 2 35.74 -21.89 3.94
C LEU A 2 36.33 -20.91 2.89
N LYS A 3 36.86 -21.40 1.76
CA LYS A 3 37.56 -20.55 0.78
C LYS A 3 36.63 -19.80 -0.19
N LYS A 4 35.32 -20.11 -0.17
CA LYS A 4 34.29 -19.45 -1.01
C LYS A 4 33.53 -18.34 -0.30
N LEU A 5 33.61 -18.26 1.04
CA LEU A 5 33.00 -17.20 1.84
C LEU A 5 33.37 -15.77 1.38
N PRO A 6 34.65 -15.45 1.08
CA PRO A 6 35.01 -14.10 0.64
C PRO A 6 34.47 -13.74 -0.76
N PHE A 7 34.01 -14.71 -1.55
CA PHE A 7 33.30 -14.47 -2.81
C PHE A 7 31.78 -14.44 -2.64
N ILE A 8 31.23 -15.14 -1.65
CA ILE A 8 29.78 -15.17 -1.38
C ILE A 8 29.31 -13.87 -0.74
N ILE A 9 30.07 -13.31 0.20
CA ILE A 9 29.71 -12.05 0.89
C ILE A 9 29.51 -10.88 -0.10
N PRO A 10 30.46 -10.56 -1.03
CA PRO A 10 30.25 -9.47 -1.98
C PRO A 10 29.13 -9.77 -2.97
N LEU A 11 28.91 -11.05 -3.32
CA LEU A 11 27.80 -11.45 -4.18
C LEU A 11 26.44 -11.20 -3.52
N LEU A 12 26.31 -11.55 -2.23
CA LEU A 12 25.09 -11.27 -1.46
C LEU A 12 24.87 -9.77 -1.28
N ALA A 13 25.92 -8.99 -1.06
CA ALA A 13 25.83 -7.54 -0.97
C ALA A 13 25.35 -6.91 -2.29
N LEU A 14 25.85 -7.39 -3.43
CA LEU A 14 25.37 -6.98 -4.76
C LEU A 14 23.90 -7.34 -4.98
N ILE A 15 23.48 -8.54 -4.59
CA ILE A 15 22.07 -8.94 -4.68
C ILE A 15 21.19 -8.03 -3.81
N ALA A 16 21.59 -7.76 -2.56
CA ALA A 16 20.84 -6.88 -1.67
C ALA A 16 20.72 -5.46 -2.22
N LEU A 17 21.79 -4.90 -2.80
CA LEU A 17 21.77 -3.61 -3.46
C LEU A 17 20.84 -3.58 -4.68
N LEU A 18 20.87 -4.64 -5.50
CA LEU A 18 19.97 -4.75 -6.64
C LEU A 18 18.51 -4.80 -6.17
N VAL A 19 18.19 -5.64 -5.17
CA VAL A 19 16.83 -5.70 -4.61
C VAL A 19 16.39 -4.35 -4.06
N TRP A 20 17.23 -3.67 -3.29
CA TRP A 20 16.93 -2.34 -2.76
C TRP A 20 16.70 -1.31 -3.88
N TRP A 21 17.50 -1.36 -4.94
CA TRP A 21 17.37 -0.45 -6.09
C TRP A 21 16.10 -0.70 -6.91
N PHE A 22 15.70 -1.96 -7.06
CA PHE A 22 14.48 -2.34 -7.79
C PHE A 22 13.21 -2.24 -6.95
N THR A 23 13.31 -2.07 -5.63
CA THR A 23 12.14 -1.88 -4.77
C THR A 23 11.69 -0.43 -4.86
N PRO A 24 10.46 -0.15 -5.35
CA PRO A 24 9.96 1.22 -5.42
C PRO A 24 9.80 1.80 -4.01
N HIS A 25 10.44 2.94 -3.75
CA HIS A 25 10.25 3.70 -2.51
C HIS A 25 9.09 4.66 -2.69
N TYR A 26 7.97 4.37 -2.02
CA TYR A 26 6.82 5.26 -1.96
C TYR A 26 7.02 6.34 -0.90
N THR A 27 6.49 7.53 -1.17
CA THR A 27 6.57 8.61 -0.19
C THR A 27 5.52 8.41 0.91
N LYS A 28 5.74 9.03 2.08
CA LYS A 28 4.74 9.04 3.15
C LYS A 28 3.43 9.73 2.73
N GLU A 29 3.51 10.62 1.74
CA GLU A 29 2.37 11.32 1.19
C GLU A 29 1.51 10.39 0.33
N ASP A 30 2.14 9.56 -0.52
CA ASP A 30 1.44 8.53 -1.29
C ASP A 30 0.71 7.54 -0.37
N GLU A 31 1.37 7.08 0.70
CA GLU A 31 0.76 6.18 1.67
C GLU A 31 -0.41 6.82 2.44
N ALA A 32 -0.32 8.11 2.75
CA ALA A 32 -1.41 8.85 3.37
C ALA A 32 -2.59 9.04 2.41
N TYR A 33 -2.29 9.33 1.14
CA TYR A 33 -3.29 9.45 0.10
C TYR A 33 -4.03 8.13 -0.13
N TYR A 34 -3.32 7.01 -0.25
CA TYR A 34 -3.95 5.70 -0.46
C TYR A 34 -4.78 5.24 0.74
N ARG A 35 -4.37 5.57 1.98
CA ARG A 35 -5.23 5.37 3.16
C ARG A 35 -6.50 6.21 3.09
N ALA A 36 -6.41 7.47 2.68
CA ALA A 36 -7.58 8.33 2.56
C ALA A 36 -8.53 7.81 1.48
N VAL A 37 -8.01 7.39 0.32
CA VAL A 37 -8.80 6.74 -0.74
C VAL A 37 -9.47 5.48 -0.22
N PHE A 38 -8.73 4.62 0.48
CA PHE A 38 -9.28 3.40 1.07
C PHE A 38 -10.41 3.71 2.06
N CYS A 39 -10.31 4.77 2.87
CA CYS A 39 -11.38 5.13 3.80
C CYS A 39 -12.66 5.69 3.15
N VAL A 40 -12.62 6.01 1.85
CA VAL A 40 -13.77 6.52 1.09
C VAL A 40 -14.53 5.41 0.36
N ILE A 41 -13.86 4.31 -0.01
CA ILE A 41 -14.48 3.18 -0.72
C ILE A 41 -15.48 2.43 0.16
N ASP A 42 -16.34 1.65 -0.47
CA ASP A 42 -17.21 0.70 0.22
C ASP A 42 -16.37 -0.49 0.71
N HIS A 43 -16.62 -0.92 1.94
CA HIS A 43 -15.88 -2.00 2.60
C HIS A 43 -16.68 -3.31 2.69
N ASP A 44 -17.84 -3.38 2.04
CA ASP A 44 -18.70 -4.56 2.05
C ASP A 44 -18.15 -5.73 1.22
N ASP A 45 -17.57 -5.47 0.04
CA ASP A 45 -16.95 -6.48 -0.83
C ASP A 45 -15.45 -6.25 -1.04
N SER A 46 -14.62 -7.01 -0.31
CA SER A 46 -13.16 -6.91 -0.40
C SER A 46 -12.58 -7.28 -1.76
N ARG A 47 -13.34 -7.95 -2.64
CA ARG A 47 -12.88 -8.27 -4.00
C ARG A 47 -12.83 -7.04 -4.89
N GLN A 48 -13.60 -6.00 -4.56
CA GLN A 48 -13.71 -4.79 -5.39
C GLN A 48 -12.78 -3.66 -4.92
N PHE A 49 -12.12 -3.81 -3.77
CA PHE A 49 -11.31 -2.73 -3.19
C PHE A 49 -10.25 -2.19 -4.15
N LEU A 50 -9.53 -3.06 -4.86
CA LEU A 50 -8.49 -2.62 -5.79
C LEU A 50 -9.08 -1.84 -6.97
N ASP A 51 -10.20 -2.30 -7.51
CA ASP A 51 -10.89 -1.64 -8.61
C ASP A 51 -11.49 -0.30 -8.17
N ASP A 52 -12.11 -0.26 -6.98
CA ASP A 52 -12.68 0.96 -6.41
C ASP A 52 -11.61 2.01 -6.12
N MET A 53 -10.47 1.60 -5.55
CA MET A 53 -9.34 2.49 -5.36
C MET A 53 -8.80 3.00 -6.70
N GLN A 54 -8.63 2.13 -7.69
CA GLN A 54 -8.20 2.53 -9.02
C GLN A 54 -9.16 3.55 -9.63
N ASN A 55 -10.47 3.29 -9.54
CA ASN A 55 -11.50 4.19 -10.05
C ASN A 55 -11.48 5.56 -9.36
N ILE A 56 -11.22 5.63 -8.05
CA ILE A 56 -11.09 6.92 -7.36
C ILE A 56 -9.82 7.66 -7.79
N VAL A 57 -8.67 6.96 -7.85
CA VAL A 57 -7.38 7.59 -8.19
C VAL A 57 -7.36 8.06 -9.64
N GLU A 58 -7.78 7.20 -10.57
CA GLU A 58 -7.71 7.50 -12.00
C GLU A 58 -8.94 8.25 -12.51
N GLY A 59 -10.12 7.99 -11.94
CA GLY A 59 -11.36 8.69 -12.27
C GLY A 59 -11.41 10.13 -11.75
N GLY A 60 -10.58 10.48 -10.76
CA GLY A 60 -10.37 11.86 -10.33
C GLY A 60 -9.60 12.73 -11.33
N ASN A 61 -9.06 12.14 -12.41
CA ASN A 61 -8.33 12.88 -13.43
C ASN A 61 -9.27 13.62 -14.38
N SER A 62 -9.15 14.94 -14.45
CA SER A 62 -9.76 15.71 -15.53
C SER A 62 -9.05 15.49 -16.87
N ASP A 63 -9.78 15.55 -17.98
CA ASP A 63 -9.22 15.41 -19.34
C ASP A 63 -8.17 16.46 -19.68
N TYR A 64 -8.29 17.65 -19.08
CA TYR A 64 -7.38 18.78 -19.26
C TYR A 64 -6.21 18.79 -18.26
N ALA A 65 -6.08 17.80 -17.38
CA ALA A 65 -5.01 17.76 -16.39
C ALA A 65 -3.65 17.53 -17.07
N LEU A 66 -2.70 18.44 -16.81
CA LEU A 66 -1.33 18.32 -17.33
C LEU A 66 -0.61 17.07 -16.76
N HIS A 67 -0.89 16.75 -15.50
CA HIS A 67 -0.40 15.54 -14.84
C HIS A 67 -1.61 14.75 -14.35
N LYS A 68 -1.71 13.49 -14.80
CA LYS A 68 -2.73 12.56 -14.35
C LYS A 68 -2.17 11.70 -13.22
N ALA A 69 -2.95 11.54 -12.16
CA ALA A 69 -2.65 10.55 -11.14
C ALA A 69 -2.81 9.15 -11.75
N HIS A 70 -1.83 8.28 -11.52
CA HIS A 70 -1.88 6.90 -11.94
C HIS A 70 -2.03 6.02 -10.72
N TYR A 71 -2.86 4.98 -10.85
CA TYR A 71 -3.00 4.01 -9.79
C TYR A 71 -1.68 3.25 -9.58
N LEU A 72 -1.31 3.05 -8.32
CA LEU A 72 -0.11 2.37 -7.86
C LEU A 72 -0.55 1.04 -7.23
N PRO A 73 -0.50 -0.08 -8.00
CA PRO A 73 -1.06 -1.35 -7.54
C PRO A 73 -0.46 -1.85 -6.24
N ALA A 74 0.82 -1.57 -6.00
CA ALA A 74 1.50 -1.98 -4.78
C ALA A 74 0.93 -1.30 -3.52
N LEU A 75 0.53 -0.03 -3.61
CA LEU A 75 -0.08 0.68 -2.48
C LEU A 75 -1.52 0.23 -2.23
N GLY A 76 -2.28 0.00 -3.30
CA GLY A 76 -3.61 -0.61 -3.19
C GLY A 76 -3.55 -2.00 -2.57
N GLN A 77 -2.63 -2.84 -3.04
CA GLN A 77 -2.41 -4.17 -2.46
C GLN A 77 -2.01 -4.09 -0.99
N ARG A 78 -1.13 -3.16 -0.62
CA ARG A 78 -0.77 -2.94 0.79
C ARG A 78 -1.99 -2.59 1.64
N MET A 79 -2.95 -1.81 1.14
CA MET A 79 -4.18 -1.52 1.88
C MET A 79 -5.05 -2.78 2.03
N LEU A 80 -5.18 -3.59 0.98
CA LEU A 80 -5.90 -4.86 1.03
C LEU A 80 -5.25 -5.85 2.02
N ASP A 81 -3.92 -5.94 2.01
CA ASP A 81 -3.18 -6.77 2.96
C ASP A 81 -3.38 -6.25 4.40
N THR A 82 -3.33 -4.93 4.60
CA THR A 82 -3.63 -4.31 5.91
C THR A 82 -5.05 -4.67 6.36
N TRP A 83 -6.04 -4.60 5.46
CA TRP A 83 -7.42 -4.98 5.73
C TRP A 83 -7.55 -6.44 6.20
N HIS A 84 -6.84 -7.37 5.54
CA HIS A 84 -6.84 -8.78 5.93
C HIS A 84 -6.20 -9.03 7.30
N GLN A 85 -5.30 -8.16 7.75
CA GLN A 85 -4.69 -8.20 9.09
C GLN A 85 -5.53 -7.52 10.18
N LEU A 86 -6.63 -6.85 9.81
CA LEU A 86 -7.56 -6.28 10.77
C LEU A 86 -8.39 -7.39 11.43
N SER A 87 -8.67 -7.20 12.72
CA SER A 87 -9.66 -8.02 13.42
C SER A 87 -11.08 -7.77 12.86
N PRO A 88 -12.01 -8.71 13.05
CA PRO A 88 -13.40 -8.52 12.60
C PRO A 88 -14.06 -7.27 13.21
N GLN A 89 -13.67 -6.89 14.43
CA GLN A 89 -14.16 -5.69 15.11
C GLN A 89 -13.62 -4.41 14.45
N GLU A 90 -12.34 -4.39 14.09
CA GLU A 90 -11.72 -3.29 13.33
C GLU A 90 -12.38 -3.17 11.95
N GLN A 91 -12.54 -4.28 11.22
CA GLN A 91 -13.22 -4.29 9.92
C GLN A 91 -14.65 -3.75 10.00
N GLN A 92 -15.42 -4.18 11.03
CA GLN A 92 -16.76 -3.67 11.25
C GLN A 92 -16.76 -2.17 11.57
N THR A 93 -15.77 -1.71 12.35
CA THR A 93 -15.61 -0.29 12.66
C THR A 93 -15.30 0.51 11.40
N LEU A 94 -14.44 0.01 10.50
CA LEU A 94 -14.15 0.67 9.21
C LEU A 94 -15.40 0.78 8.32
N ARG A 95 -16.24 -0.26 8.30
CA ARG A 95 -17.51 -0.25 7.55
C ARG A 95 -18.50 0.79 8.07
N GLN A 96 -18.54 1.00 9.39
CA GLN A 96 -19.53 1.86 10.04
C GLN A 96 -19.05 3.30 10.25
N ASP A 97 -17.76 3.48 10.52
CA ASP A 97 -17.16 4.75 10.92
C ASP A 97 -15.94 5.08 10.06
N ARG A 98 -16.21 5.82 8.98
CA ARG A 98 -15.17 6.30 8.06
C ARG A 98 -14.22 7.32 8.71
N GLN A 99 -14.61 8.00 9.79
CA GLN A 99 -13.73 8.97 10.45
C GLN A 99 -12.59 8.26 11.19
N ARG A 100 -12.86 7.09 11.78
CA ARG A 100 -11.86 6.30 12.51
C ARG A 100 -10.99 5.41 11.62
N CYS A 101 -11.38 5.22 10.36
CA CYS A 101 -10.63 4.40 9.40
C CYS A 101 -9.15 4.81 9.28
N GLY A 102 -8.88 6.11 9.11
CA GLY A 102 -7.51 6.60 8.94
C GLY A 102 -6.62 6.34 10.16
N GLU A 103 -7.17 6.42 11.37
CA GLU A 103 -6.45 6.15 12.62
C GLU A 103 -6.12 4.66 12.78
N ILE A 104 -7.09 3.78 12.49
CA ILE A 104 -6.92 2.32 12.60
C ILE A 104 -5.86 1.83 11.61
N LEU A 105 -5.97 2.24 10.34
CA LEU A 105 -5.00 1.85 9.30
C LEU A 105 -3.61 2.39 9.59
N ARG A 106 -3.51 3.64 10.06
CA ARG A 106 -2.24 4.22 10.47
C ARG A 106 -1.60 3.43 11.61
N ALA A 107 -2.37 3.09 12.64
CA ALA A 107 -1.86 2.37 13.80
C ALA A 107 -1.33 0.98 13.40
N LYS A 108 -2.02 0.28 12.51
CA LYS A 108 -1.56 -1.02 11.99
C LYS A 108 -0.27 -0.93 11.19
N GLN A 109 -0.14 0.06 10.32
CA GLN A 109 1.06 0.24 9.48
C GLN A 109 2.27 0.81 10.23
N GLN A 110 2.06 1.42 11.40
CA GLN A 110 3.14 1.93 12.26
C GLN A 110 3.58 0.90 13.31
N GLY A 111 2.82 -0.18 13.50
CA GLY A 111 3.10 -1.24 14.46
C GLY A 111 3.88 -2.43 13.90
N GLU A 112 4.27 -2.40 12.62
CA GLU A 112 5.18 -3.36 11.97
C GLU A 112 6.65 -3.02 12.20
#